data_AF-A0A357FA93-F1
#
_entry.id   AF-A0A357FA93-F1
#
_cell.length_a   1.000
_cell.length_b   1.000
_cell.length_c   1.000
_cell.angle_alpha   90.00
_cell.angle_beta   90.00
_cell.angle_gamma   90.00
#
_symmetry.space_group_name_H-M   'P 1'
#
loop_
_entity.id
_entity.type
_entity.pdbx_description
1 polymer ?
#
loop_
_entity_poly.entity_id
_entity_poly.type
_entity_poly.pdbx_seq_one_letter_code
_entity_poly.pdbx_strand_id
1 'polypeptide(L)'
;MKEYLLKKLKYLQLKARWYIFLVIFVALSACGDLVKESDTGACDSAIDSRNYDTALSVCTSRKDKASAYMGKAGYDIVNLLKSSGTTTDAYTAPSGVTLGTDDVTGASILNILQLSVAVIADDTTRAAAITSSKNNLDSASALLHPYLSDNSSPLSTDEIFLNTFALSFAMQLNQIIIYDNATTSTSTTPGGSANNLTCTEVSGASGADAAAMLKAMDGHLWSSERDGMQCARMKSAIGALSANAQAAVLDELVTWASAGGLLPTAIHTAVCDPLTSMTTYLSKLSDSASKLTLSGDNTAS
;
A
#
# COMPACT_ATOMS: atom_id res chain seq x y z
N MET A 1 6.15 -17.39 -9.54
CA MET A 1 6.90 -16.14 -9.33
C MET A 1 8.34 -16.51 -8.99
N LYS A 2 9.34 -16.12 -9.78
CA LYS A 2 10.74 -16.56 -9.58
C LYS A 2 11.20 -16.16 -8.18
N GLU A 3 11.88 -17.03 -7.42
CA GLU A 3 12.43 -16.74 -6.07
C GLU A 3 13.16 -15.40 -5.99
N TYR A 4 13.80 -15.00 -7.09
CA TYR A 4 14.44 -13.71 -7.28
C TYR A 4 13.50 -12.51 -7.03
N LEU A 5 12.26 -12.56 -7.53
CA LEU A 5 11.25 -11.51 -7.33
C LEU A 5 10.77 -11.47 -5.88
N LEU A 6 10.64 -12.63 -5.22
CA LEU A 6 10.23 -12.72 -3.81
C LEU A 6 11.32 -12.18 -2.87
N LYS A 7 12.59 -12.48 -3.15
CA LYS A 7 13.75 -11.92 -2.44
C LYS A 7 13.87 -10.42 -2.70
N LYS A 8 13.67 -9.96 -3.94
CA LYS A 8 13.58 -8.53 -4.27
C LYS A 8 12.42 -7.85 -3.53
N LEU A 9 11.26 -8.50 -3.40
CA LEU A 9 10.09 -7.97 -2.70
C LEU A 9 10.37 -7.79 -1.20
N LYS A 10 10.89 -8.82 -0.52
CA LYS A 10 11.26 -8.73 0.89
C LYS A 10 12.34 -7.68 1.14
N TYR A 11 13.31 -7.58 0.23
CA TYR A 11 14.36 -6.57 0.27
C TYR A 11 13.83 -5.15 0.00
N LEU A 12 12.90 -4.98 -0.96
CA LEU A 12 12.25 -3.70 -1.25
C LEU A 12 11.33 -3.26 -0.10
N GLN A 13 10.60 -4.18 0.53
CA GLN A 13 9.75 -3.88 1.68
C GLN A 13 10.59 -3.43 2.90
N LEU A 14 11.70 -4.13 3.17
CA LEU A 14 12.64 -3.75 4.22
C LEU A 14 13.26 -2.38 3.93
N LYS A 15 13.70 -2.15 2.69
CA LYS A 15 14.22 -0.86 2.24
C LYS A 15 13.18 0.24 2.25
N ALA A 16 11.96 0.00 1.80
CA ALA A 16 10.88 0.98 1.77
C ALA A 16 10.49 1.39 3.19
N ARG A 17 10.43 0.46 4.16
CA ARG A 17 10.28 0.80 5.57
C ARG A 17 11.42 1.72 6.04
N TRP A 18 12.68 1.36 5.78
CA TRP A 18 13.83 2.20 6.13
C TRP A 18 13.84 3.57 5.42
N TYR A 19 13.49 3.63 4.13
CA TYR A 19 13.43 4.88 3.36
C TYR A 19 12.23 5.75 3.77
N ILE A 20 11.08 5.18 4.14
CA ILE A 20 9.94 5.96 4.65
C ILE A 20 10.35 6.65 5.96
N PHE A 21 10.96 5.93 6.91
CA PHE A 21 11.46 6.54 8.15
C PHE A 21 12.60 7.54 7.90
N LEU A 22 13.53 7.25 6.99
CA LEU A 22 14.69 8.11 6.74
C LEU A 22 14.34 9.36 5.92
N VAL A 23 13.37 9.28 5.00
CA VAL A 23 12.93 10.44 4.20
C VAL A 23 11.95 11.34 4.96
N ILE A 24 11.17 10.82 5.92
CA ILE A 24 10.39 11.66 6.85
C ILE A 24 11.32 12.62 7.63
N PHE A 25 12.51 12.16 8.04
CA PHE A 25 13.52 13.01 8.69
C PHE A 25 14.24 13.96 7.71
N VAL A 26 14.49 13.55 6.46
CA VAL A 26 15.17 14.41 5.46
C VAL A 26 14.24 15.49 4.88
N ALA A 27 12.95 15.23 4.75
CA ALA A 27 11.97 16.23 4.30
C ALA A 27 11.84 17.40 5.30
N LEU A 28 12.14 17.18 6.58
CA LEU A 28 12.14 18.22 7.62
C LEU A 28 13.46 19.01 7.69
N SER A 29 14.57 18.49 7.16
CA SER A 29 15.87 19.18 7.14
C SER A 29 16.11 20.01 5.87
N ALA A 30 15.25 19.88 4.86
CA ALA A 30 15.17 20.80 3.72
C ALA A 30 14.31 22.05 4.04
N CYS A 31 14.49 22.65 5.22
CA CYS A 31 14.04 24.01 5.52
C CYS A 31 15.03 25.04 4.92
N GLY A 32 15.26 24.94 3.61
CA GLY A 32 16.07 25.88 2.84
C GLY A 32 15.20 26.55 1.79
N ASP A 33 14.72 27.75 2.12
CA ASP A 33 14.06 28.71 1.21
C ASP A 33 12.57 28.42 0.89
N LEU A 34 11.69 28.83 1.80
CA LEU A 34 10.26 29.05 1.54
C LEU A 34 10.11 30.29 0.64
N VAL A 35 10.33 30.06 -0.65
CA VAL A 35 9.91 30.75 -1.89
C VAL A 35 9.61 32.25 -1.82
N LYS A 36 10.37 33.00 -2.62
CA LYS A 36 10.13 34.40 -3.00
C LYS A 36 9.13 34.46 -4.16
N GLU A 37 8.06 35.25 -4.02
CA GLU A 37 6.93 35.33 -4.96
C GLU A 37 7.27 35.93 -6.33
N SER A 38 6.76 35.30 -7.41
CA SER A 38 6.32 36.01 -8.62
C SER A 38 5.33 35.15 -9.42
N ASP A 39 4.16 35.68 -9.81
CA ASP A 39 3.09 35.12 -10.69
C ASP A 39 2.57 33.69 -10.38
N THR A 40 3.28 32.91 -9.56
CA THR A 40 2.91 31.67 -8.87
C THR A 40 1.94 31.91 -7.72
N GLY A 41 1.69 33.17 -7.34
CA GLY A 41 0.94 33.52 -6.13
C GLY A 41 -0.43 32.86 -6.02
N ALA A 42 -1.19 32.69 -7.11
CA ALA A 42 -2.50 32.03 -7.06
C ALA A 42 -2.41 30.49 -6.84
N CYS A 43 -1.41 29.84 -7.43
CA CYS A 43 -1.16 28.41 -7.25
C CYS A 43 -0.63 28.14 -5.84
N ASP A 44 0.40 28.89 -5.43
CA ASP A 44 1.00 28.77 -4.10
C ASP A 44 -0.05 29.06 -3.02
N SER A 45 -0.83 30.15 -3.17
CA SER A 45 -1.94 30.46 -2.25
C SER A 45 -2.97 29.33 -2.18
N ALA A 46 -3.30 28.68 -3.31
CA ALA A 46 -4.26 27.58 -3.32
C ALA A 46 -3.70 26.32 -2.62
N ILE A 47 -2.41 26.02 -2.80
CA ILE A 47 -1.73 24.91 -2.11
C ILE A 47 -1.62 25.20 -0.61
N ASP A 48 -1.18 26.39 -0.23
CA ASP A 48 -0.99 26.81 1.16
C ASP A 48 -2.31 26.88 1.93
N SER A 49 -3.38 27.34 1.28
CA SER A 49 -4.74 27.31 1.83
C SER A 49 -5.38 25.92 1.79
N ARG A 50 -4.68 24.90 1.28
CA ARG A 50 -5.14 23.52 1.12
C ARG A 50 -6.40 23.40 0.26
N ASN A 51 -6.62 24.36 -0.63
CA ASN A 51 -7.68 24.35 -1.62
C ASN A 51 -7.18 23.64 -2.89
N TYR A 52 -6.99 22.33 -2.78
CA TYR A 52 -6.35 21.54 -3.82
C TYR A 52 -7.15 21.44 -5.12
N ASP A 53 -8.48 21.57 -5.06
CA ASP A 53 -9.31 21.65 -6.27
C ASP A 53 -9.00 22.92 -7.06
N THR A 54 -8.85 24.05 -6.37
CA THR A 54 -8.40 25.30 -7.00
C THR A 54 -6.97 25.17 -7.49
N ALA A 55 -6.06 24.62 -6.68
CA ALA A 55 -4.67 24.39 -7.06
C ALA A 55 -4.55 23.57 -8.35
N LEU A 56 -5.30 22.47 -8.48
CA LEU A 56 -5.31 21.66 -9.71
C LEU A 56 -5.75 22.44 -10.96
N SER A 57 -6.61 23.46 -10.79
CA SER A 57 -7.08 24.30 -11.88
C SER A 57 -6.12 25.44 -12.26
N VAL A 58 -5.44 26.04 -11.28
CA VAL A 58 -4.62 27.25 -11.49
C VAL A 58 -3.13 26.94 -11.66
N CYS A 59 -2.63 25.86 -11.06
CA CYS A 59 -1.24 25.48 -11.18
C CYS A 59 -0.96 24.97 -12.59
N THR A 60 0.17 25.39 -13.18
CA THR A 60 0.54 25.01 -14.55
C THR A 60 1.67 23.99 -14.58
N SER A 61 2.57 24.02 -13.59
CA SER A 61 3.67 23.08 -13.49
C SER A 61 3.18 21.67 -13.12
N ARG A 62 3.87 20.64 -13.61
CA ARG A 62 3.53 19.25 -13.24
C ARG A 62 3.79 18.96 -11.77
N LYS A 63 4.86 19.57 -11.21
CA LYS A 63 5.24 19.41 -9.80
C LYS A 63 4.10 19.89 -8.91
N ASP A 64 3.58 21.09 -9.17
CA ASP A 64 2.55 21.69 -8.31
C ASP A 64 1.20 20.98 -8.47
N LYS A 65 0.85 20.54 -9.68
CA LYS A 65 -0.33 19.68 -9.88
C LYS A 65 -0.20 18.34 -9.15
N ALA A 66 0.98 17.71 -9.21
CA ALA A 66 1.23 16.48 -8.47
C ALA A 66 1.17 16.74 -6.95
N SER A 67 1.72 17.85 -6.46
CA SER A 67 1.61 18.28 -5.06
C SER A 67 0.15 18.50 -4.64
N ALA A 68 -0.67 19.11 -5.50
CA ALA A 68 -2.09 19.28 -5.23
C ALA A 68 -2.83 17.93 -5.13
N TYR A 69 -2.52 16.97 -6.01
CA TYR A 69 -3.04 15.61 -5.88
C TYR A 69 -2.57 14.91 -4.59
N MET A 70 -1.31 15.06 -4.21
CA MET A 70 -0.79 14.54 -2.94
C MET A 70 -1.52 15.17 -1.74
N GLY A 71 -1.80 16.48 -1.80
CA GLY A 71 -2.62 17.18 -0.82
C GLY A 71 -4.05 16.64 -0.73
N LYS A 72 -4.73 16.41 -1.87
CA LYS A 72 -6.06 15.74 -1.89
C LYS A 72 -6.03 14.33 -1.29
N ALA A 73 -4.90 13.64 -1.39
CA ALA A 73 -4.70 12.36 -0.75
C ALA A 73 -4.51 12.46 0.78
N GLY A 74 -4.32 13.66 1.32
CA GLY A 74 -4.01 13.92 2.72
C GLY A 74 -2.51 14.05 3.02
N TYR A 75 -1.65 14.01 1.99
CA TYR A 75 -0.21 14.21 2.14
C TYR A 75 0.13 15.70 1.99
N ASP A 76 0.06 16.41 3.11
CA ASP A 76 0.43 17.82 3.22
C ASP A 76 1.18 18.10 4.52
N ILE A 77 1.80 19.28 4.61
CA ILE A 77 2.63 19.65 5.76
C ILE A 77 1.86 19.68 7.08
N VAL A 78 0.59 20.07 7.07
CA VAL A 78 -0.23 20.15 8.29
C VAL A 78 -0.51 18.74 8.81
N ASN A 79 -0.86 17.82 7.93
CA ASN A 79 -1.12 16.43 8.29
C ASN A 79 0.17 15.71 8.69
N LEU A 80 1.30 15.99 8.03
CA LEU A 80 2.62 15.49 8.43
C LEU A 80 2.97 15.96 9.86
N LEU A 81 2.81 17.26 10.16
CA LEU A 81 3.05 17.79 11.50
C LEU A 81 2.13 17.18 12.56
N LYS A 82 0.85 17.02 12.26
CA LYS A 82 -0.10 16.33 13.16
C LYS A 82 0.35 14.89 13.44
N SER A 83 0.71 14.16 12.38
CA SER A 83 1.15 12.77 12.51
C SER A 83 2.49 12.64 13.25
N SER A 84 3.38 13.64 13.17
CA SER A 84 4.69 13.62 13.82
C SER A 84 4.62 13.57 15.36
N GLY A 85 3.51 14.02 15.95
CA GLY A 85 3.27 13.95 17.39
C GLY A 85 2.63 12.64 17.87
N THR A 86 2.42 11.68 16.96
CA THR A 86 1.71 10.42 17.24
C THR A 86 2.51 9.23 16.74
N THR A 87 2.55 8.15 17.51
CA THR A 87 3.14 6.88 17.09
C THR A 87 2.05 5.89 16.73
N THR A 88 2.35 5.02 15.77
CA THR A 88 1.50 3.89 15.41
C THR A 88 2.21 2.62 15.85
N ASP A 89 1.68 1.99 16.89
CA ASP A 89 2.28 0.81 17.51
C ASP A 89 1.57 -0.45 17.08
N ALA A 90 2.31 -1.56 17.01
CA ALA A 90 1.73 -2.85 16.66
C ALA A 90 0.75 -3.32 17.73
N TYR A 91 -0.37 -3.88 17.28
CA TYR A 91 -1.30 -4.58 18.16
C TYR A 91 -0.67 -5.86 18.69
N THR A 92 -1.05 -6.18 19.93
CA THR A 92 -0.71 -7.47 20.55
C THR A 92 -1.87 -8.43 20.30
N ALA A 93 -1.56 -9.60 19.75
CA ALA A 93 -2.58 -10.63 19.53
C ALA A 93 -3.22 -11.04 20.87
N PRO A 94 -4.55 -11.23 20.92
CA PRO A 94 -5.22 -11.71 22.13
C PRO A 94 -4.71 -13.08 22.58
N SER A 95 -4.76 -13.33 23.89
CA SER A 95 -4.35 -14.62 24.45
C SER A 95 -5.16 -15.77 23.85
N GLY A 96 -4.47 -16.82 23.42
CA GLY A 96 -5.09 -18.01 22.83
C GLY A 96 -5.55 -17.86 21.37
N VAL A 97 -5.31 -16.71 20.73
CA VAL A 97 -5.64 -16.47 19.31
C VAL A 97 -4.35 -16.27 18.51
N THR A 98 -4.19 -17.02 17.42
CA THR A 98 -2.96 -16.98 16.59
C THR A 98 -3.19 -16.15 15.33
N LEU A 99 -3.24 -14.82 15.47
CA LEU A 99 -3.41 -13.90 14.33
C LEU A 99 -2.13 -13.72 13.48
N GLY A 100 -0.98 -14.08 14.05
CA GLY A 100 0.33 -13.94 13.43
C GLY A 100 0.96 -12.58 13.72
N THR A 101 1.70 -12.04 12.75
CA THR A 101 2.39 -10.74 12.87
C THR A 101 1.50 -9.62 12.37
N ASP A 102 1.40 -8.56 13.16
CA ASP A 102 0.80 -7.29 12.75
C ASP A 102 1.79 -6.45 11.92
N ASP A 103 1.39 -6.09 10.70
CA ASP A 103 2.10 -5.13 9.86
C ASP A 103 1.48 -3.73 9.98
N VAL A 104 2.11 -2.88 10.79
CA VAL A 104 1.67 -1.51 11.08
C VAL A 104 1.97 -0.49 9.97
N THR A 105 2.59 -0.90 8.87
CA THR A 105 3.01 0.05 7.82
C THR A 105 1.80 0.78 7.22
N GLY A 106 0.71 0.04 7.01
CA GLY A 106 -0.56 0.60 6.53
C GLY A 106 -1.12 1.63 7.50
N ALA A 107 -1.25 1.26 8.77
CA ALA A 107 -1.78 2.12 9.82
C ALA A 107 -0.97 3.41 9.99
N SER A 108 0.36 3.31 9.87
CA SER A 108 1.26 4.47 9.93
C SER A 108 0.98 5.46 8.78
N ILE A 109 0.74 4.94 7.56
CA ILE A 109 0.40 5.77 6.40
C ILE A 109 -1.00 6.35 6.55
N LEU A 110 -1.98 5.57 7.03
CA LEU A 110 -3.32 6.10 7.32
C LEU A 110 -3.27 7.22 8.35
N ASN A 111 -2.40 7.14 9.35
CA ASN A 111 -2.19 8.22 10.30
C ASN A 111 -1.63 9.49 9.64
N ILE A 112 -0.61 9.36 8.79
CA ILE A 112 -0.06 10.48 8.00
C ILE A 112 -1.15 11.14 7.15
N LEU A 113 -1.96 10.34 6.46
CA LEU A 113 -2.99 10.83 5.54
C LEU A 113 -4.28 11.26 6.24
N GLN A 114 -4.36 11.14 7.58
CA GLN A 114 -5.54 11.43 8.38
C GLN A 114 -6.75 10.57 7.99
N LEU A 115 -6.51 9.29 7.72
CA LEU A 115 -7.48 8.27 7.33
C LEU A 115 -7.62 7.15 8.37
N SER A 116 -6.97 7.25 9.52
CA SER A 116 -6.99 6.23 10.57
C SER A 116 -8.37 6.11 11.23
N VAL A 117 -8.61 5.03 11.97
CA VAL A 117 -9.84 4.81 12.77
C VAL A 117 -10.13 5.98 13.72
N ALA A 118 -9.08 6.61 14.27
CA ALA A 118 -9.23 7.76 15.17
C ALA A 118 -9.78 9.02 14.46
N VAL A 119 -9.58 9.14 13.15
CA VAL A 119 -10.07 10.26 12.34
C VAL A 119 -11.38 9.90 11.64
N ILE A 120 -11.49 8.69 11.10
CA ILE A 120 -12.66 8.19 10.38
C ILE A 120 -13.05 6.84 10.98
N ALA A 121 -13.95 6.87 11.98
CA ALA A 121 -14.32 5.68 12.74
C ALA A 121 -15.12 4.66 11.90
N ASP A 122 -16.02 5.12 11.02
CA ASP A 122 -16.85 4.25 10.20
C ASP A 122 -16.05 3.56 9.08
N ASP A 123 -16.12 2.22 9.04
CA ASP A 123 -15.32 1.40 8.13
C ASP A 123 -15.65 1.66 6.65
N THR A 124 -16.93 1.86 6.32
CA THR A 124 -17.36 2.08 4.93
C THR A 124 -16.88 3.45 4.44
N THR A 125 -17.04 4.47 5.26
CA THR A 125 -16.57 5.83 5.00
C THR A 125 -15.05 5.86 4.88
N ARG A 126 -14.34 5.15 5.77
CA ARG A 126 -12.89 5.04 5.74
C ARG A 126 -12.40 4.32 4.48
N ALA A 127 -13.03 3.22 4.09
CA ALA A 127 -12.71 2.51 2.85
C ALA A 127 -12.87 3.41 1.60
N ALA A 128 -13.94 4.21 1.55
CA ALA A 128 -14.17 5.16 0.47
C ALA A 128 -13.10 6.27 0.46
N ALA A 129 -12.73 6.79 1.63
CA ALA A 129 -11.69 7.80 1.76
C ALA A 129 -10.30 7.26 1.38
N ILE A 130 -9.96 6.04 1.80
CA ILE A 130 -8.73 5.33 1.40
C ILE A 130 -8.67 5.15 -0.12
N THR A 131 -9.77 4.72 -0.73
CA THR A 131 -9.86 4.57 -2.19
C THR A 131 -9.68 5.90 -2.92
N SER A 132 -10.34 6.96 -2.43
CA SER A 132 -10.19 8.32 -2.97
C SER A 132 -8.74 8.82 -2.86
N SER A 133 -8.13 8.66 -1.69
CA SER A 133 -6.73 9.03 -1.44
C SER A 133 -5.78 8.28 -2.37
N LYS A 134 -5.92 6.95 -2.47
CA LYS A 134 -5.17 6.13 -3.43
C LYS A 134 -5.29 6.65 -4.86
N ASN A 135 -6.49 6.98 -5.33
CA ASN A 135 -6.69 7.48 -6.70
C ASN A 135 -6.03 8.84 -6.94
N ASN A 136 -5.98 9.70 -5.92
CA ASN A 136 -5.25 10.96 -6.00
C ASN A 136 -3.73 10.72 -6.07
N LEU A 137 -3.19 9.81 -5.24
CA LEU A 137 -1.77 9.41 -5.32
C LEU A 137 -1.42 8.80 -6.68
N ASP A 138 -2.31 7.97 -7.24
CA ASP A 138 -2.17 7.44 -8.59
C ASP A 138 -2.09 8.56 -9.63
N SER A 139 -2.95 9.57 -9.50
CA SER A 139 -2.97 10.74 -10.38
C SER A 139 -1.68 11.57 -10.28
N ALA A 140 -1.14 11.75 -9.08
CA ALA A 140 0.17 12.38 -8.89
C ALA A 140 1.28 11.60 -9.59
N SER A 141 1.35 10.28 -9.38
CA SER A 141 2.35 9.43 -10.04
C SER A 141 2.19 9.39 -11.56
N ALA A 142 0.97 9.47 -12.08
CA ALA A 142 0.69 9.48 -13.51
C ALA A 142 1.21 10.75 -14.20
N LEU A 143 1.26 11.89 -13.50
CA LEU A 143 1.85 13.12 -14.00
C LEU A 143 3.39 13.08 -14.03
N LEU A 144 4.00 12.40 -13.07
CA LEU A 144 5.45 12.45 -12.84
C LEU A 144 6.19 11.30 -13.51
N HIS A 145 5.74 10.07 -13.27
CA HIS A 145 6.45 8.85 -13.64
C HIS A 145 6.83 8.74 -15.13
N PRO A 146 6.03 9.21 -16.11
CA PRO A 146 6.42 9.19 -17.53
C PRO A 146 7.72 9.94 -17.83
N TYR A 147 8.07 10.96 -17.05
CA TYR A 147 9.26 11.80 -17.25
C TYR A 147 10.50 11.28 -16.51
N LEU A 148 10.38 10.16 -15.78
CA LEU A 148 11.48 9.60 -14.99
C LEU A 148 12.70 9.15 -15.83
N SER A 149 12.45 8.77 -17.09
CA SER A 149 13.50 8.39 -18.06
C SER A 149 13.57 9.35 -19.25
N ASP A 150 12.84 10.46 -19.21
CA ASP A 150 12.85 11.47 -20.27
C ASP A 150 13.99 12.45 -20.05
N ASN A 151 15.06 12.31 -20.82
CA ASN A 151 16.22 13.20 -20.74
C ASN A 151 15.96 14.61 -21.32
N SER A 152 14.86 14.81 -22.06
CA SER A 152 14.48 16.12 -22.61
C SER A 152 13.72 16.99 -21.61
N SER A 153 13.07 16.35 -20.64
CA SER A 153 12.32 17.02 -19.58
C SER A 153 12.46 16.22 -18.27
N PRO A 154 13.70 16.06 -17.76
CA PRO A 154 13.94 15.20 -16.62
C PRO A 154 13.23 15.72 -15.38
N LEU A 155 12.78 14.78 -14.54
CA LEU A 155 12.27 15.13 -13.22
C LEU A 155 13.39 15.75 -12.37
N SER A 156 13.04 16.82 -11.66
CA SER A 156 13.82 17.33 -10.54
C SER A 156 13.86 16.31 -9.39
N THR A 157 14.82 16.46 -8.48
CA THR A 157 14.93 15.64 -7.27
C THR A 157 13.62 15.61 -6.47
N ASP A 158 12.97 16.77 -6.31
CA ASP A 158 11.69 16.87 -5.58
C ASP A 158 10.58 16.09 -6.26
N GLU A 159 10.49 16.16 -7.60
CA GLU A 159 9.51 15.39 -8.37
C GLU A 159 9.77 13.88 -8.27
N ILE A 160 11.03 13.44 -8.21
CA ILE A 160 11.37 12.03 -8.00
C ILE A 160 10.94 11.57 -6.60
N PHE A 161 11.19 12.38 -5.56
CA PHE A 161 10.70 12.09 -4.21
C PHE A 161 9.17 12.03 -4.18
N LEU A 162 8.50 13.03 -4.76
CA LEU A 162 7.04 13.10 -4.80
C LEU A 162 6.43 11.88 -5.49
N ASN A 163 7.01 11.47 -6.63
CA ASN A 163 6.60 10.26 -7.34
C ASN A 163 6.81 8.99 -6.50
N THR A 164 7.95 8.89 -5.81
CA THR A 164 8.29 7.76 -4.94
C THR A 164 7.30 7.64 -3.78
N PHE A 165 6.95 8.77 -3.14
CA PHE A 165 5.94 8.80 -2.08
C PHE A 165 4.55 8.46 -2.61
N ALA A 166 4.13 9.05 -3.73
CA ALA A 166 2.87 8.73 -4.37
C ALA A 166 2.71 7.22 -4.63
N LEU A 167 3.73 6.61 -5.23
CA LEU A 167 3.74 5.17 -5.54
C LEU A 167 3.75 4.29 -4.29
N SER A 168 4.61 4.60 -3.31
CA SER A 168 4.71 3.80 -2.09
C SER A 168 3.44 3.87 -1.25
N PHE A 169 2.84 5.05 -1.11
CA PHE A 169 1.60 5.22 -0.35
C PHE A 169 0.43 4.58 -1.08
N ALA A 170 0.28 4.80 -2.39
CA ALA A 170 -0.78 4.16 -3.18
C ALA A 170 -0.70 2.63 -3.13
N MET A 171 0.52 2.06 -3.15
CA MET A 171 0.73 0.62 -3.01
C MET A 171 0.29 0.09 -1.63
N GLN A 172 0.54 0.84 -0.56
CA GLN A 172 0.15 0.45 0.79
C GLN A 172 -1.37 0.57 0.99
N LEU A 173 -1.99 1.66 0.51
CA LEU A 173 -3.45 1.81 0.50
C LEU A 173 -4.12 0.70 -0.33
N ASN A 174 -3.54 0.32 -1.47
CA ASN A 174 -4.03 -0.78 -2.28
C ASN A 174 -3.95 -2.13 -1.55
N GLN A 175 -2.90 -2.37 -0.75
CA GLN A 175 -2.81 -3.57 0.08
C GLN A 175 -3.89 -3.60 1.16
N ILE A 176 -4.14 -2.46 1.82
CA ILE A 176 -5.24 -2.33 2.79
C ILE A 176 -6.57 -2.70 2.13
N ILE A 177 -6.90 -2.09 0.99
CA ILE A 177 -8.15 -2.37 0.25
C ILE A 177 -8.30 -3.86 -0.10
N ILE A 178 -7.18 -4.55 -0.39
CA ILE A 178 -7.18 -5.94 -0.87
C ILE A 178 -7.24 -6.96 0.26
N TYR A 179 -6.61 -6.67 1.41
CA TYR A 179 -6.33 -7.67 2.45
C TYR A 179 -6.90 -7.33 3.83
N ASP A 180 -7.03 -6.06 4.17
CA ASP A 180 -7.41 -5.61 5.52
C ASP A 180 -8.95 -5.50 5.60
N ASN A 181 -9.58 -6.64 5.87
CA ASN A 181 -11.04 -6.74 5.92
C ASN A 181 -11.56 -7.60 7.09
N ALA A 182 -10.73 -7.82 8.11
CA ALA A 182 -11.02 -8.63 9.29
C ALA A 182 -11.26 -10.14 9.02
N THR A 183 -11.12 -10.62 7.78
CA THR A 183 -11.32 -12.04 7.45
C THR A 183 -10.03 -12.81 7.61
N THR A 184 -9.99 -13.78 8.52
CA THR A 184 -8.77 -14.57 8.79
C THR A 184 -8.80 -15.96 8.16
N SER A 185 -7.62 -16.53 7.92
CA SER A 185 -7.46 -17.97 7.75
C SER A 185 -6.14 -18.48 8.29
N THR A 186 -6.08 -19.77 8.59
CA THR A 186 -4.87 -20.49 8.99
C THR A 186 -3.97 -20.86 7.81
N SER A 187 -4.41 -20.67 6.56
CA SER A 187 -3.67 -21.02 5.34
C SER A 187 -3.99 -20.06 4.21
N THR A 188 -3.06 -19.90 3.27
CA THR A 188 -3.26 -19.18 2.01
C THR A 188 -4.03 -20.00 0.96
N THR A 189 -4.14 -21.32 1.15
CA THR A 189 -4.83 -22.24 0.24
C THR A 189 -6.08 -22.84 0.88
N PRO A 190 -7.16 -23.06 0.11
CA PRO A 190 -8.33 -23.74 0.63
C PRO A 190 -8.04 -25.21 0.89
N GLY A 191 -8.57 -25.73 2.00
CA GLY A 191 -8.66 -27.16 2.26
C GLY A 191 -9.97 -27.76 1.75
N GLY A 192 -10.20 -29.03 2.06
CA GLY A 192 -11.41 -29.76 1.70
C GLY A 192 -11.29 -30.53 0.39
N SER A 193 -12.42 -30.74 -0.27
CA SER A 193 -12.52 -31.51 -1.52
C SER A 193 -13.29 -30.72 -2.59
N ALA A 194 -13.28 -31.23 -3.83
CA ALA A 194 -14.06 -30.65 -4.92
C ALA A 194 -15.54 -30.45 -4.49
N ASN A 195 -16.10 -29.29 -4.80
CA ASN A 195 -17.43 -28.80 -4.36
C ASN A 195 -17.61 -28.54 -2.85
N ASN A 196 -16.59 -28.77 -2.01
CA ASN A 196 -16.65 -28.51 -0.57
C ASN A 196 -15.35 -27.86 -0.05
N LEU A 197 -14.91 -26.80 -0.72
CA LEU A 197 -13.71 -26.06 -0.37
C LEU A 197 -13.93 -25.15 0.83
N THR A 198 -12.96 -25.10 1.75
CA THR A 198 -13.04 -24.30 2.97
C THR A 198 -11.76 -23.52 3.22
N CYS A 199 -11.92 -22.26 3.66
CA CYS A 199 -10.84 -21.49 4.26
C CYS A 199 -11.07 -21.52 5.77
N THR A 200 -10.21 -22.23 6.49
CA THR A 200 -10.36 -22.41 7.93
C THR A 200 -10.01 -21.10 8.62
N GLU A 201 -10.98 -20.50 9.30
CA GLU A 201 -10.78 -19.31 10.13
C GLU A 201 -9.85 -19.61 11.31
N VAL A 202 -9.11 -18.61 11.79
CA VAL A 202 -8.33 -18.74 13.02
C VAL A 202 -9.27 -18.94 14.22
N SER A 203 -9.05 -20.00 15.00
CA SER A 203 -9.82 -20.24 16.24
C SER A 203 -9.78 -19.02 17.17
N GLY A 204 -10.97 -18.58 17.60
CA GLY A 204 -11.13 -17.44 18.49
C GLY A 204 -11.11 -16.07 17.81
N ALA A 205 -10.95 -15.99 16.48
CA ALA A 205 -10.96 -14.72 15.75
C ALA A 205 -12.30 -13.96 15.85
N SER A 206 -13.42 -14.67 16.03
CA SER A 206 -14.74 -14.10 16.28
C SER A 206 -14.99 -13.67 17.74
N GLY A 207 -14.02 -13.90 18.64
CA GLY A 207 -14.09 -13.43 20.02
C GLY A 207 -13.97 -11.91 20.13
N ALA A 208 -14.55 -11.32 21.18
CA ALA A 208 -14.60 -9.86 21.35
C ALA A 208 -13.20 -9.21 21.35
N ASP A 209 -12.21 -9.83 22.00
CA ASP A 209 -10.85 -9.31 22.06
C ASP A 209 -10.16 -9.33 20.69
N ALA A 210 -10.42 -10.35 19.88
CA ALA A 210 -9.90 -10.44 18.51
C ALA A 210 -10.60 -9.45 17.58
N ALA A 211 -11.92 -9.31 17.69
CA ALA A 211 -12.69 -8.31 16.93
C ALA A 211 -12.27 -6.87 17.24
N ALA A 212 -11.68 -6.59 18.41
CA ALA A 212 -11.13 -5.28 18.73
C ALA A 212 -9.82 -4.97 17.97
N MET A 213 -9.11 -6.00 17.50
CA MET A 213 -7.82 -5.91 16.78
C MET A 213 -7.92 -6.25 15.28
N LEU A 214 -8.97 -6.97 14.87
CA LEU A 214 -9.31 -7.30 13.49
C LEU A 214 -10.38 -6.32 13.00
N LYS A 215 -9.97 -5.07 12.73
CA LYS A 215 -10.88 -4.06 12.20
C LYS A 215 -10.55 -3.85 10.73
N ALA A 216 -11.55 -4.00 9.88
CA ALA A 216 -11.37 -3.77 8.46
C ALA A 216 -10.85 -2.35 8.21
N MET A 217 -9.89 -2.21 7.31
CA MET A 217 -9.38 -0.92 6.81
C MET A 217 -8.74 -0.04 7.89
N ASP A 218 -8.28 -0.61 9.01
CA ASP A 218 -7.58 0.15 10.05
C ASP A 218 -6.06 0.31 9.79
N GLY A 219 -5.56 -0.42 8.78
CA GLY A 219 -4.18 -0.43 8.34
C GLY A 219 -3.26 -1.38 9.12
N HIS A 220 -3.77 -2.06 10.15
CA HIS A 220 -3.08 -3.11 10.89
C HIS A 220 -3.30 -4.45 10.19
N LEU A 221 -2.35 -4.83 9.33
CA LEU A 221 -2.55 -6.00 8.48
C LEU A 221 -1.94 -7.25 9.11
N TRP A 222 -2.80 -8.11 9.68
CA TRP A 222 -2.37 -9.38 10.25
C TRP A 222 -1.96 -10.40 9.18
N SER A 223 -1.01 -11.28 9.51
CA SER A 223 -0.67 -12.42 8.64
C SER A 223 -1.89 -13.28 8.31
N SER A 224 -2.73 -13.55 9.31
CA SER A 224 -3.93 -14.36 9.11
C SER A 224 -4.98 -13.70 8.21
N GLU A 225 -5.05 -12.37 8.13
CA GLU A 225 -5.93 -11.67 7.19
C GLU A 225 -5.45 -11.79 5.74
N ARG A 226 -4.13 -11.63 5.53
CA ARG A 226 -3.54 -11.89 4.21
C ARG A 226 -3.82 -13.31 3.76
N ASP A 227 -3.66 -14.28 4.67
CA ASP A 227 -3.93 -15.69 4.39
C ASP A 227 -5.43 -15.92 4.08
N GLY A 228 -6.33 -15.33 4.87
CA GLY A 228 -7.77 -15.37 4.65
C GLY A 228 -8.19 -14.89 3.26
N MET A 229 -7.67 -13.74 2.87
CA MET A 229 -8.00 -13.14 1.58
C MET A 229 -7.35 -13.88 0.40
N GLN A 230 -6.16 -14.43 0.57
CA GLN A 230 -5.57 -15.30 -0.46
C GLN A 230 -6.32 -16.61 -0.60
N CYS A 231 -6.69 -17.24 0.51
CA CYS A 231 -7.47 -18.46 0.51
C CYS A 231 -8.83 -18.23 -0.17
N ALA A 232 -9.53 -17.15 0.15
CA ALA A 232 -10.82 -16.82 -0.44
C ALA A 232 -10.74 -16.62 -1.97
N ARG A 233 -9.66 -15.97 -2.45
CA ARG A 233 -9.41 -15.79 -3.89
C ARG A 233 -9.17 -17.13 -4.58
N MET A 234 -8.28 -17.96 -4.02
CA MET A 234 -8.01 -19.29 -4.56
C MET A 234 -9.26 -20.18 -4.55
N LYS A 235 -10.00 -20.19 -3.43
CA LYS A 235 -11.27 -20.90 -3.30
C LYS A 235 -12.26 -20.49 -4.38
N SER A 236 -12.41 -19.19 -4.63
CA SER A 236 -13.32 -18.68 -5.66
C SER A 236 -12.88 -19.08 -7.07
N ALA A 237 -11.57 -18.99 -7.37
CA ALA A 237 -11.01 -19.38 -8.65
C ALA A 237 -11.20 -20.89 -8.93
N ILE A 238 -10.96 -21.74 -7.93
CA ILE A 238 -11.19 -23.19 -8.05
C ILE A 238 -12.69 -23.48 -8.17
N GLY A 239 -13.52 -22.84 -7.35
CA GLY A 239 -14.98 -23.05 -7.35
C GLY A 239 -15.66 -22.70 -8.67
N ALA A 240 -15.04 -21.85 -9.51
CA ALA A 240 -15.51 -21.54 -10.85
C ALA A 240 -15.23 -22.64 -11.90
N LEU A 241 -14.45 -23.66 -11.55
CA LEU A 241 -14.10 -24.78 -12.43
C LEU A 241 -15.12 -25.93 -12.34
N SER A 242 -15.14 -26.80 -13.34
CA SER A 242 -15.90 -28.06 -13.29
C SER A 242 -15.33 -29.00 -12.20
N ALA A 243 -16.16 -29.89 -11.64
CA ALA A 243 -15.74 -30.77 -10.53
C ALA A 243 -14.46 -31.58 -10.84
N ASN A 244 -14.32 -32.08 -12.08
CA ASN A 244 -13.13 -32.80 -12.51
C ASN A 244 -11.88 -31.90 -12.56
N ALA A 245 -12.04 -30.66 -13.03
CA ALA A 245 -10.96 -29.68 -13.06
C ALA A 245 -10.60 -29.18 -11.64
N GLN A 246 -11.58 -29.07 -10.74
CA GLN A 246 -11.32 -28.78 -9.33
C GLN A 246 -10.42 -29.85 -8.70
N ALA A 247 -10.76 -31.13 -8.85
CA ALA A 247 -9.97 -32.23 -8.31
C ALA A 247 -8.52 -32.20 -8.82
N ALA A 248 -8.33 -32.01 -10.13
CA ALA A 248 -7.00 -31.89 -10.72
C ALA A 248 -6.20 -30.70 -10.14
N VAL A 249 -6.84 -29.53 -10.00
CA VAL A 249 -6.18 -28.35 -9.42
C VAL A 249 -5.81 -28.57 -7.95
N LEU A 250 -6.64 -29.29 -7.17
CA LEU A 250 -6.31 -29.61 -5.79
C LEU A 250 -5.07 -30.50 -5.67
N ASP A 251 -4.94 -31.51 -6.55
CA ASP A 251 -3.74 -32.35 -6.61
C ASP A 251 -2.49 -31.55 -7.01
N GLU A 252 -2.63 -30.64 -7.99
CA GLU A 252 -1.55 -29.72 -8.38
C GLU A 252 -1.17 -28.77 -7.25
N LEU A 253 -2.13 -28.31 -6.44
CA LEU A 253 -1.88 -27.44 -5.29
C LEU A 253 -1.12 -28.14 -4.16
N VAL A 254 -1.34 -29.44 -3.93
CA VAL A 254 -0.55 -30.23 -2.97
C VAL A 254 0.92 -30.29 -3.41
N THR A 255 1.15 -30.47 -4.72
CA THR A 255 2.50 -30.45 -5.29
C THR A 255 3.11 -29.05 -5.19
N TRP A 256 2.36 -28.00 -5.54
CA TRP A 256 2.81 -26.62 -5.43
C TRP A 256 3.14 -26.21 -3.98
N ALA A 257 2.35 -26.64 -3.01
CA ALA A 257 2.59 -26.32 -1.59
C ALA A 257 3.88 -26.96 -1.05
N SER A 258 4.27 -28.12 -1.58
CA SER A 258 5.46 -28.85 -1.15
C SER A 258 6.73 -28.50 -1.94
N ALA A 259 6.61 -28.22 -3.25
CA ALA A 259 7.74 -27.97 -4.14
C ALA A 259 7.88 -26.50 -4.59
N GLY A 260 6.88 -25.66 -4.33
CA GLY A 260 6.79 -24.30 -4.87
C GLY A 260 6.50 -24.27 -6.37
N GLY A 261 6.71 -23.11 -7.00
CA GLY A 261 6.55 -22.93 -8.45
C GLY A 261 5.46 -21.94 -8.84
N LEU A 262 4.94 -22.09 -10.06
CA LEU A 262 3.78 -21.33 -10.53
C LEU A 262 2.49 -21.97 -9.98
N LEU A 263 1.49 -21.14 -9.74
CA LEU A 263 0.14 -21.63 -9.44
C LEU A 263 -0.38 -22.48 -10.62
N PRO A 264 -1.28 -23.45 -10.36
CA PRO A 264 -1.97 -24.21 -11.40
C PRO A 264 -2.53 -23.30 -12.49
N THR A 265 -2.25 -23.63 -13.75
CA THR A 265 -2.60 -22.78 -14.90
C THR A 265 -4.09 -22.44 -14.92
N ALA A 266 -4.94 -23.39 -14.52
CA ALA A 266 -6.40 -23.23 -14.51
C ALA A 266 -6.90 -22.12 -13.57
N ILE A 267 -6.15 -21.75 -12.52
CA ILE A 267 -6.53 -20.70 -11.57
C ILE A 267 -5.57 -19.51 -11.58
N HIS A 268 -4.42 -19.63 -12.25
CA HIS A 268 -3.34 -18.64 -12.20
C HIS A 268 -3.84 -17.22 -12.50
N THR A 269 -4.52 -17.03 -13.64
CA THR A 269 -5.05 -15.72 -14.04
C THR A 269 -6.05 -15.17 -13.03
N ALA A 270 -7.05 -15.96 -12.63
CA ALA A 270 -8.06 -15.54 -11.68
C ALA A 270 -7.48 -15.14 -10.30
N VAL A 271 -6.41 -15.79 -9.87
CA VAL A 271 -5.73 -15.49 -8.59
C VAL A 271 -4.76 -14.32 -8.72
N CYS A 272 -3.99 -14.24 -9.82
CA CYS A 272 -2.92 -13.26 -10.00
C CYS A 272 -3.38 -11.92 -10.57
N ASP A 273 -4.43 -11.88 -11.41
CA ASP A 273 -4.88 -10.65 -12.07
C ASP A 273 -5.21 -9.51 -11.08
N PRO A 274 -5.92 -9.77 -9.96
CA PRO A 274 -6.17 -8.74 -8.95
C PRO A 274 -4.90 -8.16 -8.30
N LEU A 275 -3.77 -8.86 -8.38
CA LEU A 275 -2.47 -8.44 -7.83
C LEU A 275 -1.58 -7.72 -8.86
N THR A 276 -2.05 -7.59 -10.10
CA THR A 276 -1.34 -6.88 -11.18
C THR A 276 -1.02 -5.45 -10.77
N SER A 277 -1.95 -4.77 -10.09
CA SER A 277 -1.77 -3.42 -9.55
C SER A 277 -0.54 -3.32 -8.64
N MET A 278 -0.36 -4.28 -7.71
CA MET A 278 0.82 -4.33 -6.84
C MET A 278 2.12 -4.52 -7.63
N THR A 279 2.11 -5.38 -8.65
CA THR A 279 3.29 -5.60 -9.51
C THR A 279 3.67 -4.33 -10.27
N THR A 280 2.67 -3.60 -10.78
CA THR A 280 2.86 -2.30 -11.42
C THR A 280 3.46 -1.28 -10.45
N TYR A 281 2.91 -1.15 -9.24
CA TYR A 281 3.46 -0.25 -8.23
C TYR A 281 4.92 -0.56 -7.90
N LEU A 282 5.24 -1.83 -7.68
CA LEU A 282 6.60 -2.27 -7.34
C LEU A 282 7.60 -1.96 -8.47
N SER A 283 7.21 -2.18 -9.73
CA SER A 283 8.06 -1.85 -10.87
C SER A 283 8.35 -0.35 -10.91
N LYS A 284 7.30 0.47 -10.88
CA LYS A 284 7.42 1.94 -10.93
C LYS A 284 8.20 2.50 -9.73
N LEU A 285 8.00 1.92 -8.55
CA LEU A 285 8.71 2.30 -7.33
C LEU A 285 10.19 1.94 -7.43
N SER A 286 10.52 0.75 -7.96
CA SER A 286 11.90 0.35 -8.23
C SER A 286 12.59 1.30 -9.20
N ASP A 287 11.89 1.68 -10.28
CA ASP A 287 12.43 2.63 -11.26
C ASP A 287 12.68 3.98 -10.60
N SER A 288 11.72 4.50 -9.83
CA SER A 288 11.83 5.81 -9.17
C SER A 288 12.95 5.81 -8.12
N ALA A 289 13.02 4.77 -7.29
CA ALA A 289 14.07 4.61 -6.29
C ALA A 289 15.47 4.49 -6.92
N SER A 290 15.60 3.92 -8.12
CA SER A 290 16.89 3.84 -8.81
C SER A 290 17.44 5.21 -9.25
N LYS A 291 16.56 6.22 -9.36
CA LYS A 291 16.92 7.60 -9.72
C LYS A 291 17.20 8.47 -8.49
N LEU A 292 16.87 8.00 -7.29
CA LEU A 292 17.24 8.67 -6.04
C LEU A 292 18.73 8.41 -5.77
N THR A 293 19.59 9.30 -6.25
CA THR A 293 20.99 9.36 -5.83
C THR A 293 21.05 10.12 -4.50
N LEU A 294 21.12 9.39 -3.39
CA LEU A 294 21.50 9.96 -2.10
C LEU A 294 23.01 10.21 -2.12
N SER A 295 23.44 11.33 -2.71
CA SER A 295 24.83 11.78 -2.62
C SER A 295 25.03 12.48 -1.28
N GLY A 296 25.45 11.72 -0.28
CA GLY A 296 25.76 12.21 1.07
C GLY A 296 26.02 11.01 1.97
N ASP A 297 27.22 10.94 2.54
CA ASP A 297 27.49 10.02 3.64
C ASP A 297 26.91 10.65 4.91
N ASN A 298 25.62 10.42 5.14
CA ASN A 298 24.90 11.00 6.29
C ASN A 298 25.13 10.17 7.57
N THR A 299 26.04 9.19 7.56
CA THR A 299 26.31 8.32 8.72
C THR A 299 27.14 8.99 9.82
N ALA A 300 27.40 10.30 9.71
CA ALA A 300 27.98 11.08 10.79
C ALA A 300 26.89 11.71 11.69
N SER A 301 26.39 10.94 12.64
CA SER A 301 26.09 11.34 14.04
C SER A 301 25.56 10.14 14.83
#